data_AF-A0A0M9VRP8-F1
#
_entry.id   AF-A0A0M9VRP8-F1
#
_cell.length_a   1.000
_cell.length_b   1.000
_cell.length_c   1.000
_cell.angle_alpha   90.00
_cell.angle_beta   90.00
_cell.angle_gamma   90.00
#
_symmetry.space_group_name_H-M   'P 1'
#
loop_
_entity.id
_entity.type
_entity.pdbx_description
1 polymer ?
#
loop_
_entity_poly.entity_id
_entity_poly.type
_entity_poly.pdbx_seq_one_letter_code
_entity_poly.pdbx_strand_id
1 'polypeptide(L)' 'MDAKSSSFSSPQAPSSAPAQTNRPKPCCVCKDEKAKRDECMLFSTAQDPQADCQSLVEQYKTCMLGFGYKV' A
#
# COMPACT_ATOMS: atom_id res chain seq x y z
N MET A 1 -8.62 41.77 23.02
CA MET A 1 -9.57 40.65 22.87
C MET A 1 -8.84 39.54 22.11
N ASP A 2 -7.78 38.91 22.63
CA ASP A 2 -7.78 37.88 23.69
C ASP A 2 -8.88 36.84 23.41
N ALA A 3 -8.69 35.54 23.16
CA ALA A 3 -7.60 34.55 23.31
C ALA A 3 -7.94 33.38 22.33
N LYS A 4 -7.13 32.37 22.00
CA LYS A 4 -6.06 31.70 22.71
C LYS A 4 -5.19 30.92 21.71
N SER A 5 -3.89 31.18 21.78
CA SER A 5 -2.78 30.26 21.53
C SER A 5 -3.10 28.82 21.93
N SER A 6 -2.82 27.87 21.03
CA SER A 6 -2.32 26.51 21.32
C SER A 6 -1.60 26.00 20.07
N SER A 7 -0.29 26.24 19.97
CA SER A 7 0.73 25.25 20.30
C SER A 7 0.63 24.04 19.36
N PHE A 8 1.41 24.00 18.27
CA PHE A 8 2.75 23.37 18.33
C PHE A 8 2.85 22.33 19.45
N SER A 9 2.67 21.07 19.08
CA SER A 9 3.55 19.96 19.49
C SER A 9 3.14 18.71 18.73
N SER A 10 3.91 18.43 17.69
CA SER A 10 4.22 17.06 17.29
C SER A 10 4.74 16.32 18.53
N PRO A 11 4.29 15.07 18.73
CA PRO A 11 5.31 14.05 18.84
C PRO A 11 4.87 12.76 18.15
N GLN A 12 5.64 12.39 17.13
CA GLN A 12 6.06 11.00 16.90
C GLN A 12 7.30 11.11 16.01
N ALA A 13 8.48 11.28 16.63
CA ALA A 13 9.35 10.20 17.11
C ALA A 13 9.86 9.33 15.95
N PRO A 14 11.17 9.01 15.93
CA PRO A 14 11.89 8.62 14.73
C PRO A 14 11.25 7.38 14.11
N SER A 15 11.18 7.34 12.77
CA SER A 15 11.12 6.07 12.05
C SER A 15 12.41 5.30 12.33
N SER A 16 12.48 4.72 13.52
CA SER A 16 13.40 3.67 13.89
C SER A 16 13.09 2.52 12.96
N ALA A 17 13.86 2.43 11.88
CA ALA A 17 13.93 1.23 11.08
C ALA A 17 14.24 0.05 12.01
N PRO A 18 13.36 -0.94 12.17
CA PRO A 18 13.81 -2.23 12.64
C PRO A 18 14.35 -2.92 11.40
N ALA A 19 15.67 -2.81 11.22
CA ALA A 19 16.43 -3.85 10.54
C ALA A 19 16.34 -5.11 11.41
N GLN A 20 15.27 -5.88 11.25
CA GLN A 20 15.11 -7.17 11.94
C GLN A 20 14.34 -8.15 11.06
N THR A 21 15.01 -9.29 10.86
CA THR A 21 14.56 -10.60 10.37
C THR A 21 14.31 -10.81 8.86
N ASN A 22 15.03 -11.80 8.35
CA ASN A 22 15.16 -12.31 6.98
C ASN A 22 13.88 -12.99 6.44
N ARG A 23 12.69 -12.45 6.73
CA ARG A 23 11.46 -12.84 6.02
C ARG A 23 11.11 -11.70 5.07
N PRO A 24 11.24 -11.88 3.74
CA PRO A 24 10.91 -10.83 2.78
C PRO A 24 9.47 -10.40 3.03
N LYS A 25 9.28 -9.12 3.35
CA LYS A 25 7.95 -8.53 3.59
C LYS A 25 7.08 -8.81 2.35
N PRO A 26 5.77 -9.09 2.50
CA PRO A 26 4.88 -9.45 1.38
C PRO A 26 4.81 -8.39 0.27
N CYS A 27 5.29 -7.17 0.54
CA CYS A 27 5.44 -6.09 -0.42
C CYS A 27 6.61 -6.26 -1.43
N CYS A 28 7.51 -7.23 -1.25
CA CYS A 28 8.65 -7.44 -2.15
C CYS A 28 8.45 -8.53 -3.20
N VAL A 29 7.38 -9.32 -3.11
CA VAL A 29 7.19 -10.51 -3.93
C VAL A 29 6.46 -10.19 -5.24
N CYS A 30 5.32 -9.51 -5.14
CA CYS A 30 4.44 -9.18 -6.27
C CYS A 30 4.42 -7.66 -6.51
N LYS A 31 5.61 -7.05 -6.48
CA LYS A 31 5.76 -5.60 -6.46
C LYS A 31 5.35 -4.96 -7.79
N ASP A 32 5.63 -5.65 -8.90
CA ASP A 32 5.24 -5.22 -10.25
C ASP A 32 3.72 -5.33 -10.46
N GLU A 33 3.12 -6.48 -10.14
CA GLU A 33 1.66 -6.64 -10.14
C GLU A 33 0.95 -5.63 -9.24
N LYS A 34 1.50 -5.37 -8.05
CA LYS A 34 0.94 -4.37 -7.14
C LYS A 34 1.02 -2.97 -7.74
N ALA A 35 2.13 -2.62 -8.37
CA ALA A 35 2.29 -1.33 -9.05
C ALA A 35 1.29 -1.18 -10.19
N LYS A 36 1.10 -2.23 -11.01
CA LYS A 36 0.09 -2.25 -12.08
C LYS A 36 -1.34 -2.14 -11.57
N ARG A 37 -1.65 -2.77 -10.45
CA ARG A 37 -2.97 -2.64 -9.82
C ARG A 37 -3.18 -1.25 -9.22
N ASP A 38 -2.14 -0.68 -8.59
CA ASP A 38 -2.15 0.68 -8.04
C ASP A 38 -2.29 1.72 -9.18
N GLU A 39 -1.51 1.62 -10.25
CA GLU A 39 -1.56 2.54 -11.39
C GLU A 39 -2.92 2.45 -12.09
N CYS A 40 -3.46 1.25 -12.30
CA CYS A 40 -4.78 1.09 -12.90
C CYS A 40 -5.85 1.74 -12.02
N MET A 41 -5.88 1.47 -10.70
CA MET A 41 -6.86 2.10 -9.82
C MET A 41 -6.70 3.63 -9.73
N LEU A 42 -5.48 4.15 -9.87
CA LEU A 42 -5.19 5.57 -9.75
C LEU A 42 -5.45 6.34 -11.07
N PHE A 43 -5.27 5.69 -12.21
CA PHE A 43 -5.39 6.31 -13.54
C PHE A 43 -6.64 5.89 -14.32
N SER A 44 -7.38 4.86 -13.90
CA SER A 44 -8.62 4.47 -14.57
C SER A 44 -9.66 5.58 -14.45
N THR A 45 -10.11 6.07 -15.61
CA THR A 45 -11.21 7.04 -15.74
C THR A 45 -12.57 6.35 -15.86
N ALA A 46 -12.61 5.03 -15.64
CA ALA A 46 -13.81 4.23 -15.70
C ALA A 46 -14.76 4.61 -14.55
N GLN A 47 -16.06 4.44 -14.78
CA GLN A 47 -17.08 4.62 -13.75
C GLN A 47 -16.83 3.70 -12.54
N ASP A 48 -16.26 2.51 -12.80
CA ASP A 48 -15.96 1.49 -11.81
C ASP A 48 -14.53 0.94 -12.02
N PRO A 49 -13.50 1.60 -11.46
CA PRO A 49 -12.10 1.20 -11.62
C PRO A 49 -11.80 -0.17 -10.97
N GLN A 50 -12.64 -0.62 -10.03
CA GLN A 50 -12.50 -1.93 -9.40
C GLN A 50 -12.83 -3.07 -10.38
N ALA A 51 -13.85 -2.90 -11.22
CA ALA A 51 -14.18 -3.84 -12.27
C ALA A 51 -13.14 -3.81 -13.40
N ASP A 52 -12.68 -2.62 -13.79
CA ASP A 52 -11.68 -2.43 -14.84
C ASP A 52 -10.32 -3.05 -14.47
N CYS A 53 -9.88 -2.84 -13.22
CA CYS A 53 -8.62 -3.36 -12.73
C CYS A 53 -8.72 -4.78 -12.13
N GLN A 54 -9.87 -5.45 -12.24
CA GLN A 54 -10.09 -6.75 -11.58
C GLN A 54 -9.07 -7.81 -12.04
N SER A 55 -8.74 -7.83 -13.33
CA SER A 55 -7.73 -8.73 -13.91
C SER A 55 -6.33 -8.52 -13.28
N LEU A 56 -5.98 -7.29 -12.93
CA LEU A 56 -4.70 -6.96 -12.29
C LEU A 56 -4.72 -7.34 -10.79
N VAL A 57 -5.87 -7.18 -10.14
CA VAL A 57 -6.08 -7.64 -8.75
C VAL A 57 -5.95 -9.16 -8.67
N GLU A 58 -6.53 -9.90 -9.61
CA GLU A 58 -6.42 -11.37 -9.66
C GLU A 58 -5.00 -11.85 -9.92
N GLN A 59 -4.24 -11.18 -10.80
CA GLN A 59 -2.82 -11.48 -10.97
C GLN A 59 -2.04 -11.25 -9.68
N TYR A 60 -2.25 -10.11 -8.99
CA TYR A 60 -1.60 -9.84 -7.72
C TYR A 60 -1.92 -10.91 -6.66
N LYS A 61 -3.19 -11.32 -6.58
CA LYS A 61 -3.64 -12.41 -5.71
C LYS A 61 -2.96 -13.73 -6.04
N THR A 62 -2.91 -14.10 -7.32
CA THR A 62 -2.29 -15.34 -7.79
C THR A 62 -0.81 -15.36 -7.48
N CYS A 63 -0.12 -14.23 -7.69
CA CYS A 63 1.27 -14.09 -7.31
C CYS A 63 1.43 -14.27 -5.79
N MET A 64 0.65 -13.60 -4.94
CA MET A 64 0.79 -13.77 -3.47
C MET A 64 0.48 -15.21 -3.00
N LEU A 65 -0.52 -15.85 -3.61
CA LEU A 65 -0.88 -17.25 -3.35
C LEU A 65 0.27 -18.21 -3.69
N GLY A 66 1.00 -17.96 -4.78
CA GLY A 66 2.17 -18.75 -5.18
C GLY A 66 3.31 -18.74 -4.13
N PHE A 67 3.36 -17.71 -3.29
CA PHE A 67 4.33 -17.60 -2.20
C PHE A 67 3.73 -17.97 -0.83
N GLY A 68 2.49 -18.48 -0.79
CA GLY A 68 1.82 -18.92 0.43
C GLY A 68 1.19 -17.79 1.24
N TYR A 69 1.02 -16.59 0.67
CA TYR A 69 0.36 -15.47 1.32
C TYR A 69 -1.10 -15.34 0.84
N LYS A 70 -2.05 -15.28 1.78
CA LYS A 70 -3.47 -14.99 1.51
C LYS A 70 -3.68 -13.48 1.65
N VAL A 71 -4.20 -12.83 0.59
CA VAL A 71 -4.51 -11.39 0.54
C VAL A 71 -6.00 -11.14 0.30
#